data_AF-A0A0F2QSY7-F1
#
_entry.id   AF-A0A0F2QSY7-F1
#
_cell.length_a   1.000
_cell.length_b   1.000
_cell.length_c   1.000
_cell.angle_alpha   90.00
_cell.angle_beta   90.00
_cell.angle_gamma   90.00
#
_symmetry.space_group_name_H-M   'P 1'
#
loop_
_entity.id
_entity.type
_entity.pdbx_description
1 polymer ?
#
loop_
_entity_poly.entity_id
_entity_poly.type
_entity_poly.pdbx_seq_one_letter_code
_entity_poly.pdbx_strand_id
1 'polypeptide(L)'
;MTQGLIWIYGDLRTRRHWHDSLKVLAKAQKMTAHTNADIAVVLLGAPAAADATHAFDLSACVTCEEAADQALSLGVAAVHCLRHAHLAVPRCDVHAAALADFVHQRQPWLVLLPLNDFGRETAAIGAQRCQAGLIADCVELVVGADGFVGRCPAWGGQIMADITLADGFSTAFVTVQPHGGALPCTAPVSGHIENIALEQVTWPANARLVARALETAETARLEDADVVVVGGAGLGDMRGFGMARELAAALGGEVGATRPPVLYHWVEEDRLIGQTGKTVHPRLLISVGTSGAVQYTAGIMEAETIVAINRDPSAPIFQIADIGIAADAGTLLPLLNQRAQQAAMRRLTDATCAINAEAPAPKGGFGAMVCQLRQARNWGQEELAHLTGQSPEFIAQVENDQLSPPVSFILRMAQAMQIDPSTFLHKEEQTAIRDRRAQAYYQRTQAYSYATLTPEAANNHLRAFMITIEAHNDHKPVAYKHDGEEFIYVLEGDLGLTLGTREHVLKPGESIHFNSDIAHKLKSLSSLPTRCLVVLYTV
;
A
#
# COMPACT_ATOMS: atom_id res chain seq x y z
N MET A 1 24.93 -43.33 8.72
CA MET A 1 23.84 -42.37 9.02
C MET A 1 23.10 -42.17 7.72
N THR A 2 21.87 -42.66 7.63
CA THR A 2 21.04 -42.60 6.42
C THR A 2 20.87 -41.16 5.97
N GLN A 3 21.26 -40.86 4.73
CA GLN A 3 21.04 -39.57 4.08
C GLN A 3 19.54 -39.30 4.08
N GLY A 4 19.10 -38.25 4.78
CA GLY A 4 17.69 -37.88 4.78
C GLY A 4 17.35 -37.11 3.51
N LEU A 5 16.48 -37.67 2.66
CA LEU A 5 16.00 -36.98 1.47
C LEU A 5 14.94 -35.95 1.86
N ILE A 6 15.14 -34.69 1.52
CA ILE A 6 14.22 -33.58 1.78
C ILE A 6 13.49 -33.24 0.48
N TRP A 7 12.16 -33.23 0.53
CA TRP A 7 11.31 -32.84 -0.58
C TRP A 7 10.80 -31.43 -0.41
N ILE A 8 10.87 -30.64 -1.48
CA ILE A 8 10.22 -29.34 -1.59
C ILE A 8 9.02 -29.49 -2.50
N TYR A 9 7.83 -29.23 -1.98
CA TYR A 9 6.62 -29.18 -2.78
C TYR A 9 6.60 -27.92 -3.65
N GLY A 10 6.43 -28.09 -4.97
CA GLY A 10 6.23 -26.99 -5.89
C GLY A 10 4.77 -26.61 -6.04
N ASP A 11 4.38 -25.45 -5.51
CA ASP A 11 3.05 -24.88 -5.68
C ASP A 11 2.92 -24.16 -7.04
N LEU A 12 2.39 -24.86 -8.03
CA LEU A 12 2.30 -24.39 -9.41
C LEU A 12 1.07 -23.52 -9.70
N ARG A 13 0.24 -23.21 -8.70
CA ARG A 13 -1.05 -22.53 -8.90
C ARG A 13 -0.92 -21.13 -9.48
N THR A 14 0.18 -20.45 -9.18
CA THR A 14 0.56 -19.18 -9.78
C THR A 14 2.08 -18.99 -9.77
N ARG A 15 2.63 -18.08 -10.59
CA ARG A 15 4.04 -17.66 -10.47
C ARG A 15 4.47 -17.22 -9.06
N ARG A 16 3.59 -16.56 -8.29
CA ARG A 16 3.86 -16.16 -6.89
C ARG A 16 4.04 -17.38 -5.99
N HIS A 17 3.05 -18.27 -5.96
CA HIS A 17 3.11 -19.50 -5.17
C HIS A 17 4.33 -20.37 -5.53
N TRP A 18 4.68 -20.41 -6.82
CA TRP A 18 5.90 -21.09 -7.26
C TRP A 18 7.15 -20.41 -6.70
N HIS A 19 7.20 -19.07 -6.75
CA HIS A 19 8.27 -18.29 -6.15
C HIS A 19 8.40 -18.52 -4.64
N ASP A 20 7.30 -18.67 -3.90
CA ASP A 20 7.33 -19.04 -2.48
C ASP A 20 7.94 -20.43 -2.26
N SER A 21 7.65 -21.39 -3.15
CA SER A 21 8.29 -22.72 -3.16
C SER A 21 9.80 -22.62 -3.39
N LEU A 22 10.24 -21.72 -4.27
CA LEU A 22 11.66 -21.46 -4.50
C LEU A 22 12.36 -20.82 -3.29
N LYS A 23 11.66 -19.97 -2.52
CA LYS A 23 12.23 -19.44 -1.27
C LYS A 23 12.36 -20.52 -0.19
N VAL A 24 11.41 -21.46 -0.11
CA VAL A 24 11.53 -22.64 0.77
C VAL A 24 12.70 -23.53 0.33
N LEU A 25 12.87 -23.74 -0.97
CA LEU A 25 14.05 -24.43 -1.52
C LEU A 25 15.36 -23.74 -1.10
N ALA A 26 15.43 -22.41 -1.19
CA ALA A 26 16.60 -21.64 -0.78
C ALA A 26 16.95 -21.85 0.70
N LYS A 27 15.93 -21.86 1.57
CA LYS A 27 16.10 -22.18 2.99
C LYS A 27 16.62 -23.60 3.19
N ALA A 28 16.07 -24.58 2.47
CA ALA A 28 16.50 -25.98 2.52
C ALA A 28 17.96 -26.15 2.07
N GLN A 29 18.39 -25.49 1.00
CA GLN A 29 19.79 -25.53 0.56
C GLN A 29 20.73 -24.91 1.61
N LYS A 30 20.33 -23.79 2.22
CA LYS A 30 21.11 -23.16 3.29
C LYS A 30 21.24 -24.05 4.53
N MET A 31 20.16 -24.71 4.96
CA MET A 31 20.21 -25.58 6.16
C MET A 31 21.00 -26.88 5.93
N THR A 32 21.10 -27.35 4.69
CA THR A 32 21.78 -28.60 4.34
C THR A 32 23.22 -28.41 3.88
N ALA A 33 23.71 -27.17 3.78
CA ALA A 33 25.06 -26.85 3.30
C ALA A 33 26.20 -27.53 4.08
N HIS A 34 25.94 -27.95 5.33
CA HIS A 34 26.90 -28.64 6.20
C HIS A 34 26.45 -30.05 6.59
N THR A 35 25.50 -30.63 5.85
CA THR A 35 24.91 -31.94 6.13
C THR A 35 24.99 -32.83 4.88
N ASN A 36 24.74 -34.13 5.04
CA ASN A 36 24.69 -35.08 3.92
C ASN A 36 23.24 -35.32 3.44
N ALA A 37 22.34 -34.36 3.65
CA ALA A 37 20.94 -34.47 3.24
C ALA A 37 20.77 -34.00 1.79
N ASP A 38 20.12 -34.83 0.97
CA ASP A 38 19.83 -34.50 -0.42
C ASP A 38 18.49 -33.75 -0.53
N ILE A 39 18.36 -32.89 -1.53
CA ILE A 39 17.13 -32.14 -1.81
C ILE A 39 16.57 -32.54 -3.17
N ALA A 40 15.27 -32.81 -3.20
CA ALA A 40 14.50 -32.96 -4.43
C ALA A 40 13.30 -32.01 -4.45
N VAL A 41 12.93 -31.55 -5.63
CA VAL A 41 11.68 -30.79 -5.85
C VAL A 41 10.61 -31.73 -6.38
N VAL A 42 9.41 -31.69 -5.80
CA VAL A 42 8.27 -32.52 -6.20
C VAL A 42 7.18 -31.61 -6.78
N LEU A 43 6.93 -31.79 -8.08
CA LEU A 43 5.97 -31.04 -8.87
C LEU A 43 4.76 -31.92 -9.20
N LEU A 44 3.56 -31.37 -9.06
CA LEU A 44 2.31 -32.09 -9.35
C LEU A 44 1.56 -31.38 -10.47
N GLY A 45 1.19 -32.09 -11.53
CA GLY A 45 0.41 -31.52 -12.61
C GLY A 45 -0.16 -32.56 -13.57
N ALA A 46 -1.05 -32.14 -14.45
CA ALA A 46 -1.54 -33.01 -15.51
C ALA A 46 -0.48 -33.26 -16.59
N PRO A 47 -0.56 -34.37 -17.34
CA PRO A 47 0.19 -34.54 -18.58
C PRO A 47 -0.18 -33.45 -19.59
N ALA A 48 0.77 -32.98 -20.39
CA ALA A 48 0.57 -31.91 -21.39
C ALA A 48 -0.51 -32.19 -22.45
N ALA A 49 -0.92 -33.46 -22.62
CA ALA A 49 -1.96 -33.90 -23.54
C ALA A 49 -3.31 -34.20 -22.86
N ALA A 50 -3.46 -33.91 -21.57
CA ALA A 50 -4.77 -34.00 -20.93
C ALA A 50 -5.61 -32.84 -21.45
N ASP A 51 -6.64 -33.15 -22.25
CA ASP A 51 -7.71 -32.22 -22.62
C ASP A 51 -8.32 -31.65 -21.34
N ALA A 52 -7.73 -30.56 -20.84
CA ALA A 52 -8.31 -29.73 -19.82
C ALA A 52 -9.52 -29.08 -20.50
N THR A 53 -10.64 -29.79 -20.46
CA THR A 53 -11.96 -29.25 -20.75
C THR A 53 -12.01 -27.81 -20.23
N HIS A 54 -12.32 -26.89 -21.14
CA HIS A 54 -12.24 -25.41 -21.07
C HIS A 54 -13.00 -24.73 -19.91
N ALA A 55 -13.15 -25.36 -18.75
CA ALA A 55 -14.00 -24.91 -17.66
C ALA A 55 -13.34 -23.90 -16.70
N PHE A 56 -12.00 -23.85 -16.63
CA PHE A 56 -11.30 -23.00 -15.65
C PHE A 56 -10.11 -22.26 -16.26
N ASP A 57 -9.93 -21.01 -15.86
CA ASP A 57 -8.76 -20.20 -16.23
C ASP A 57 -7.51 -20.71 -15.51
N LEU A 58 -6.55 -21.22 -16.29
CA LEU A 58 -5.24 -21.69 -15.83
C LEU A 58 -4.09 -20.77 -16.24
N SER A 59 -4.37 -19.60 -16.84
CA SER A 59 -3.37 -18.68 -17.39
C SER A 59 -2.32 -18.21 -16.38
N ALA A 60 -2.67 -18.17 -15.09
CA ALA A 60 -1.75 -17.79 -14.03
C ALA A 60 -0.82 -18.93 -13.58
N CYS A 61 -1.17 -20.19 -13.86
CA CYS A 61 -0.45 -21.38 -13.37
C CYS A 61 0.91 -21.55 -14.07
N VAL A 62 1.89 -22.08 -13.34
CA VAL A 62 3.21 -22.43 -13.88
C VAL A 62 3.17 -23.88 -14.37
N THR A 63 3.74 -24.17 -15.53
CA THR A 63 3.80 -25.56 -16.01
C THR A 63 4.85 -26.35 -15.22
N CYS A 64 4.69 -27.67 -15.13
CA CYS A 64 5.72 -28.48 -14.45
C CYS A 64 7.06 -28.41 -15.20
N GLU A 65 7.04 -28.25 -16.52
CA GLU A 65 8.23 -28.12 -17.35
C GLU A 65 9.00 -26.83 -17.02
N GLU A 66 8.31 -25.67 -16.99
CA GLU A 66 8.90 -24.38 -16.61
C GLU A 66 9.48 -24.42 -15.19
N ALA A 67 8.72 -24.98 -14.24
CA ALA A 67 9.17 -25.11 -12.87
C ALA A 67 10.34 -26.09 -12.70
N ALA A 68 10.36 -27.19 -13.44
CA ALA A 68 11.44 -28.17 -13.39
C ALA A 68 12.76 -27.59 -13.91
N ASP A 69 12.72 -26.92 -15.06
CA ASP A 69 13.89 -26.24 -15.64
C ASP A 69 14.42 -25.17 -14.68
N GLN A 70 13.52 -24.39 -14.07
CA GLN A 70 13.91 -23.38 -13.09
C GLN A 70 14.53 -24.01 -11.83
N ALA A 71 13.96 -25.10 -11.30
CA ALA A 71 14.53 -25.79 -10.14
C ALA A 71 15.94 -26.36 -10.42
N LEU A 72 16.16 -26.95 -11.60
CA LEU A 72 17.49 -27.40 -12.03
C LEU A 72 18.49 -26.24 -12.12
N SER A 73 18.06 -25.09 -12.66
CA SER A 73 18.90 -23.89 -12.75
C SER A 73 19.36 -23.37 -11.38
N LEU A 74 18.60 -23.67 -10.32
CA LEU A 74 18.91 -23.36 -8.93
C LEU A 74 19.69 -24.48 -8.22
N GLY A 75 20.29 -25.41 -8.98
CA GLY A 75 21.22 -26.41 -8.45
C GLY A 75 20.57 -27.60 -7.74
N VAL A 76 19.28 -27.85 -7.97
CA VAL A 76 18.60 -29.05 -7.45
C VAL A 76 19.01 -30.28 -8.26
N ALA A 77 19.43 -31.36 -7.59
CA ALA A 77 19.92 -32.57 -8.25
C ALA A 77 18.80 -33.48 -8.81
N ALA A 78 17.60 -33.41 -8.24
CA ALA A 78 16.46 -34.25 -8.62
C ALA A 78 15.15 -33.45 -8.63
N VAL A 79 14.39 -33.55 -9.72
CA VAL A 79 13.03 -33.02 -9.81
C VAL A 79 12.09 -34.17 -10.18
N HIS A 80 11.10 -34.46 -9.33
CA HIS A 80 10.09 -35.47 -9.56
C HIS A 80 8.78 -34.79 -10.00
N CYS A 81 8.36 -35.04 -11.24
CA CYS A 81 7.12 -34.52 -11.80
C CYS A 81 6.05 -35.60 -11.76
N LEU A 82 5.15 -35.54 -10.78
CA LEU A 82 4.04 -36.46 -10.61
C LEU A 82 2.89 -36.08 -11.54
N ARG A 83 2.46 -37.01 -12.39
CA ARG A 83 1.53 -36.78 -13.49
C ARG A 83 0.25 -37.60 -13.35
N HIS A 84 -0.89 -36.90 -13.39
CA HIS A 84 -2.21 -37.53 -13.51
C HIS A 84 -3.28 -36.53 -13.97
N ALA A 85 -4.33 -37.00 -14.65
CA ALA A 85 -5.41 -36.13 -15.11
C ALA A 85 -6.16 -35.41 -13.97
N HIS A 86 -6.26 -36.03 -12.79
CA HIS A 86 -6.88 -35.41 -11.61
C HIS A 86 -6.11 -34.18 -11.10
N LEU A 87 -4.83 -34.04 -11.45
CA LEU A 87 -3.98 -32.91 -11.08
C LEU A 87 -4.13 -31.70 -12.03
N ALA A 88 -5.05 -31.77 -13.01
CA ALA A 88 -5.34 -30.63 -13.89
C ALA A 88 -5.89 -29.42 -13.14
N VAL A 89 -6.58 -29.65 -12.02
CA VAL A 89 -7.14 -28.62 -11.16
C VAL A 89 -6.56 -28.76 -9.76
N PRO A 90 -5.92 -27.71 -9.23
CA PRO A 90 -5.23 -27.79 -7.95
C PRO A 90 -6.21 -27.79 -6.79
N ARG A 91 -6.40 -28.96 -6.16
CA ARG A 91 -7.19 -29.16 -4.94
C ARG A 91 -6.33 -29.76 -3.84
N CYS A 92 -6.44 -29.24 -2.61
CA CYS A 92 -5.64 -29.68 -1.47
C CYS A 92 -5.76 -31.20 -1.23
N ASP A 93 -6.98 -31.74 -1.26
CA ASP A 93 -7.24 -33.17 -1.03
C ASP A 93 -6.65 -34.08 -2.10
N VAL A 94 -6.72 -33.67 -3.37
CA VAL A 94 -6.14 -34.39 -4.53
C VAL A 94 -4.61 -34.35 -4.47
N HIS A 95 -4.02 -33.18 -4.21
CA HIS A 95 -2.57 -33.03 -4.08
C HIS A 95 -2.02 -33.81 -2.88
N ALA A 96 -2.71 -33.77 -1.75
CA ALA A 96 -2.33 -34.54 -0.57
C ALA A 96 -2.39 -36.05 -0.81
N ALA A 97 -3.38 -36.54 -1.58
CA ALA A 97 -3.46 -37.96 -1.95
C ALA A 97 -2.29 -38.40 -2.84
N ALA A 98 -1.93 -37.57 -3.84
CA ALA A 98 -0.79 -37.82 -4.71
C ALA A 98 0.55 -37.80 -3.94
N LEU A 99 0.75 -36.80 -3.06
CA LEU A 99 1.93 -36.72 -2.21
C LEU A 99 2.02 -37.92 -1.26
N ALA A 100 0.90 -38.32 -0.63
CA ALA A 100 0.90 -39.43 0.32
C ALA A 100 1.28 -40.76 -0.34
N ASP A 101 0.75 -41.03 -1.54
CA ASP A 101 1.15 -42.21 -2.32
C ASP A 101 2.66 -42.20 -2.63
N PHE A 102 3.18 -41.06 -3.07
CA PHE A 102 4.60 -40.94 -3.39
C PHE A 102 5.50 -41.03 -2.15
N VAL A 103 5.07 -40.46 -1.01
CA VAL A 103 5.74 -40.59 0.29
C VAL A 103 5.80 -42.04 0.72
N HIS A 104 4.73 -42.82 0.59
CA HIS A 104 4.74 -44.25 0.92
C HIS A 104 5.77 -45.03 0.10
N GLN A 105 5.97 -44.67 -1.18
CA GLN A 105 6.90 -45.36 -2.08
C GLN A 105 8.37 -44.99 -1.83
N ARG A 106 8.67 -43.73 -1.52
CA ARG A 106 10.05 -43.23 -1.46
C ARG A 106 10.54 -42.87 -0.06
N GLN A 107 9.64 -42.78 0.93
CA GLN A 107 9.94 -42.53 2.34
C GLN A 107 10.92 -41.36 2.56
N PRO A 108 10.61 -40.14 2.08
CA PRO A 108 11.45 -38.98 2.33
C PRO A 108 11.52 -38.69 3.83
N TRP A 109 12.60 -38.02 4.24
CA TRP A 109 12.77 -37.60 5.62
C TRP A 109 11.87 -36.42 5.97
N LEU A 110 11.84 -35.42 5.09
CA LEU A 110 11.04 -34.20 5.26
C LEU A 110 10.29 -33.87 3.98
N VAL A 111 9.05 -33.43 4.12
CA VAL A 111 8.24 -32.86 3.03
C VAL A 111 7.91 -31.42 3.39
N LEU A 112 8.61 -30.48 2.78
CA LEU A 112 8.48 -29.05 3.03
C LEU A 112 7.48 -28.43 2.04
N LEU A 113 6.47 -27.74 2.58
CA LEU A 113 5.48 -26.99 1.80
C LEU A 113 5.58 -25.51 2.17
N PRO A 114 5.38 -24.57 1.23
CA PRO A 114 5.27 -23.15 1.58
C PRO A 114 4.09 -22.91 2.52
N LEU A 115 4.28 -22.03 3.50
CA LEU A 115 3.21 -21.60 4.37
C LEU A 115 2.25 -20.66 3.63
N ASN A 116 1.16 -21.25 3.14
CA ASN A 116 -0.03 -20.57 2.66
C ASN A 116 -1.24 -21.48 2.94
N ASP A 117 -2.48 -21.03 2.70
CA ASP A 117 -3.67 -21.83 3.02
C ASP A 117 -3.69 -23.20 2.35
N PHE A 118 -3.23 -23.28 1.10
CA PHE A 118 -3.18 -24.54 0.34
C PHE A 118 -2.10 -25.47 0.89
N GLY A 119 -0.91 -24.96 1.19
CA GLY A 119 0.20 -25.71 1.77
C GLY A 119 -0.15 -26.24 3.16
N ARG A 120 -0.83 -25.43 3.99
CA ARG A 120 -1.32 -25.84 5.34
C ARG A 120 -2.29 -27.01 5.26
N GLU A 121 -3.30 -26.88 4.42
CA GLU A 121 -4.30 -27.94 4.26
C GLU A 121 -3.70 -29.20 3.63
N THR A 122 -2.91 -29.05 2.56
CA THR A 122 -2.25 -30.17 1.87
C THR A 122 -1.29 -30.93 2.80
N ALA A 123 -0.49 -30.21 3.58
CA ALA A 123 0.44 -30.81 4.55
C ALA A 123 -0.31 -31.57 5.64
N ALA A 124 -1.38 -31.00 6.19
CA ALA A 124 -2.17 -31.65 7.24
C ALA A 124 -2.85 -32.94 6.76
N ILE A 125 -3.48 -32.90 5.57
CA ILE A 125 -4.10 -34.09 4.97
C ILE A 125 -3.03 -35.13 4.60
N GLY A 126 -1.90 -34.69 4.04
CA GLY A 126 -0.78 -35.56 3.66
C GLY A 126 -0.18 -36.29 4.87
N ALA A 127 0.11 -35.56 5.94
CA ALA A 127 0.65 -36.11 7.18
C ALA A 127 -0.30 -37.16 7.79
N GLN A 128 -1.61 -36.85 7.86
CA GLN A 128 -2.61 -37.78 8.36
C GLN A 128 -2.66 -39.07 7.52
N ARG A 129 -2.64 -38.96 6.19
CA ARG A 129 -2.68 -40.12 5.29
C ARG A 129 -1.43 -41.00 5.39
N CYS A 130 -0.28 -40.39 5.65
CA CYS A 130 1.00 -41.10 5.80
C CYS A 130 1.24 -41.63 7.22
N GLN A 131 0.38 -41.28 8.19
CA GLN A 131 0.67 -41.46 9.62
C GLN A 131 2.05 -40.84 9.99
N ALA A 132 2.32 -39.65 9.44
CA ALA A 132 3.58 -38.92 9.60
C ALA A 132 3.42 -37.74 10.59
N GLY A 133 4.55 -37.20 11.05
CA GLY A 133 4.56 -35.97 11.86
C GLY A 133 4.19 -34.73 11.04
N LEU A 134 3.68 -33.69 11.70
CA LEU A 134 3.43 -32.37 11.10
C LEU A 134 4.02 -31.27 11.98
N ILE A 135 4.85 -30.41 11.40
CA ILE A 135 5.28 -29.14 11.99
C ILE A 135 4.61 -28.01 11.20
N ALA A 136 3.74 -27.25 11.86
CA ALA A 136 3.03 -26.15 11.23
C ALA A 136 3.73 -24.81 11.51
N ASP A 137 3.73 -23.91 10.53
CA ASP A 137 4.21 -22.52 10.68
C ASP A 137 5.68 -22.44 11.11
N CYS A 138 6.53 -23.21 10.45
CA CYS A 138 7.96 -23.26 10.74
C CYS A 138 8.65 -22.01 10.17
N VAL A 139 9.23 -21.18 11.05
CA VAL A 139 10.01 -19.98 10.67
C VAL A 139 11.44 -20.36 10.29
N GLU A 140 12.00 -21.34 11.02
CA GLU A 140 13.39 -21.78 10.93
C GLU A 140 13.45 -23.29 11.15
N LEU A 141 14.15 -23.98 10.26
CA LEU A 141 14.38 -25.42 10.35
C LEU A 141 15.89 -25.65 10.40
N VAL A 142 16.34 -26.25 11.50
CA VAL A 142 17.75 -26.57 11.76
C VAL A 142 17.94 -28.06 11.55
N VAL A 143 18.92 -28.44 10.74
CA VAL A 143 19.29 -29.83 10.46
C VAL A 143 20.70 -30.07 10.98
N GLY A 144 20.90 -31.12 11.76
CA GLY A 144 22.18 -31.48 12.36
C GLY A 144 22.42 -32.99 12.38
N ALA A 145 23.51 -33.42 13.02
CA ALA A 145 23.87 -34.84 13.12
C ALA A 145 22.83 -35.67 13.90
N ASP A 146 22.16 -35.05 14.87
CA ASP A 146 21.19 -35.69 15.76
C ASP A 146 19.73 -35.63 15.25
N GLY A 147 19.50 -35.04 14.07
CA GLY A 147 18.16 -34.93 13.46
C GLY A 147 17.83 -33.51 13.00
N PHE A 148 16.57 -33.11 13.13
CA PHE A 148 16.10 -31.77 12.77
C PHE A 148 15.26 -31.15 13.89
N VAL A 149 15.25 -29.82 13.97
CA VAL A 149 14.39 -29.05 14.87
C VAL A 149 13.75 -27.93 14.08
N GLY A 150 12.42 -27.90 14.03
CA GLY A 150 11.64 -26.80 13.50
C GLY A 150 11.28 -25.82 14.62
N ARG A 151 11.52 -24.53 14.41
CA ARG A 151 11.09 -23.45 15.30
C ARG A 151 9.80 -22.86 14.78
N CYS A 152 8.78 -22.82 15.65
CA CYS A 152 7.44 -22.36 15.29
C CYS A 152 6.96 -21.31 16.30
N PRO A 153 6.39 -20.18 15.84
CA PRO A 153 5.70 -19.27 16.71
C PRO A 153 4.38 -19.91 17.18
N ALA A 154 4.11 -19.77 18.45
CA ALA A 154 2.90 -20.23 19.11
C ALA A 154 2.29 -19.08 19.92
N TRP A 155 0.99 -19.16 20.18
CA TRP A 155 0.24 -18.22 21.02
C TRP A 155 0.32 -16.79 20.47
N GLY A 156 0.13 -16.66 19.15
CA GLY A 156 0.24 -15.37 18.46
C GLY A 156 1.65 -14.81 18.43
N GLY A 157 2.68 -15.67 18.50
CA GLY A 157 4.10 -15.29 18.48
C GLY A 157 4.72 -15.03 19.86
N GLN A 158 3.97 -15.21 20.95
CA GLN A 158 4.49 -15.03 22.31
C GLN A 158 5.47 -16.12 22.73
N ILE A 159 5.37 -17.31 22.15
CA ILE A 159 6.22 -18.46 22.45
C ILE A 159 6.86 -18.91 21.15
N MET A 160 8.17 -19.19 21.19
CA MET A 160 8.84 -19.96 20.15
C MET A 160 8.98 -21.39 20.64
N ALA A 161 8.39 -22.33 19.91
CA ALA A 161 8.46 -23.75 20.20
C ALA A 161 9.49 -24.43 19.30
N ASP A 162 10.42 -25.17 19.90
CA ASP A 162 11.31 -26.07 19.20
C ASP A 162 10.64 -27.45 19.11
N ILE A 163 10.35 -27.90 17.89
CA ILE A 163 9.58 -29.11 17.60
C ILE A 163 10.43 -30.06 16.75
N THR A 164 10.46 -31.32 17.14
CA THR A 164 11.09 -32.40 16.38
C THR A 164 10.17 -33.62 16.29
N LEU A 165 10.61 -34.64 15.57
CA LEU A 165 9.87 -35.87 15.35
C LEU A 165 9.93 -36.77 16.60
N ALA A 166 8.79 -37.33 17.00
CA ALA A 166 8.75 -38.31 18.08
C ALA A 166 9.31 -39.67 17.65
N ASP A 167 9.76 -40.47 18.62
CA ASP A 167 10.24 -41.83 18.38
C ASP A 167 9.21 -42.67 17.62
N GLY A 168 9.67 -43.44 16.63
CA GLY A 168 8.83 -44.32 15.81
C GLY A 168 8.28 -43.68 14.53
N PHE A 169 8.45 -42.37 14.34
CA PHE A 169 8.13 -41.70 13.08
C PHE A 169 9.41 -41.48 12.26
N SER A 170 9.32 -41.63 10.93
CA SER A 170 10.44 -41.47 9.99
C SER A 170 10.32 -40.28 9.04
N THR A 171 9.10 -39.79 8.82
CA THR A 171 8.80 -38.68 7.90
C THR A 171 8.05 -37.59 8.65
N ALA A 172 8.37 -36.33 8.34
CA ALA A 172 7.58 -35.19 8.78
C ALA A 172 7.19 -34.28 7.61
N PHE A 173 5.94 -33.86 7.60
CA PHE A 173 5.48 -32.73 6.80
C PHE A 173 5.76 -31.44 7.57
N VAL A 174 6.23 -30.41 6.88
CA VAL A 174 6.55 -29.12 7.49
C VAL A 174 6.00 -28.02 6.61
N THR A 175 5.15 -27.14 7.15
CA THR A 175 4.85 -25.88 6.46
C THR A 175 5.87 -24.84 6.85
N VAL A 176 6.58 -24.30 5.86
CA VAL A 176 7.73 -23.42 6.05
C VAL A 176 7.36 -22.03 5.55
N GLN A 177 7.59 -21.02 6.37
CA GLN A 177 7.41 -19.63 5.96
C GLN A 177 8.34 -19.32 4.78
N PRO A 178 7.83 -18.78 3.66
CA PRO A 178 8.66 -18.52 2.49
C PRO A 178 9.56 -17.29 2.68
N HIS A 179 9.24 -16.33 3.55
CA HIS A 179 9.98 -15.07 3.69
C HIS A 179 11.40 -15.23 4.27
N GLY A 180 12.32 -14.33 3.92
CA GLY A 180 13.72 -14.34 4.39
C GLY A 180 14.69 -15.25 3.60
N GLY A 181 14.19 -16.01 2.62
CA GLY A 181 15.03 -16.75 1.66
C GLY A 181 15.37 -15.88 0.45
N ALA A 182 16.61 -15.41 0.33
CA ALA A 182 17.09 -14.88 -0.94
C ALA A 182 17.20 -16.04 -1.93
N LEU A 183 16.67 -15.87 -3.16
CA LEU A 183 16.83 -16.90 -4.18
C LEU A 183 18.33 -17.12 -4.45
N PRO A 184 18.81 -18.37 -4.41
CA PRO A 184 20.22 -18.65 -4.57
C PRO A 184 20.65 -18.36 -6.01
N CYS A 185 21.74 -17.61 -6.18
CA CYS A 185 22.52 -17.64 -7.42
C CYS A 185 23.50 -18.80 -7.35
N THR A 186 23.00 -20.04 -7.45
CA THR A 186 23.85 -21.23 -7.55
C THR A 186 24.15 -21.55 -9.01
N ALA A 187 25.35 -22.09 -9.28
CA ALA A 187 25.70 -22.59 -10.60
C ALA A 187 24.85 -23.83 -10.95
N PRO A 188 24.51 -24.05 -12.24
CA PRO A 188 23.77 -25.22 -12.66
C PRO A 188 24.49 -26.51 -12.24
N VAL A 189 23.79 -27.40 -11.56
CA VAL A 189 24.26 -28.77 -11.28
C VAL A 189 23.68 -29.68 -12.37
N SER A 190 24.37 -30.75 -12.72
CA SER A 190 23.81 -31.82 -13.58
C SER A 190 22.73 -32.58 -12.80
N GLY A 191 21.53 -32.00 -12.71
CA GLY A 191 20.36 -32.65 -12.13
C GLY A 191 19.55 -33.44 -13.17
N HIS A 192 18.55 -34.20 -12.72
CA HIS A 192 17.66 -34.97 -13.57
C HIS A 192 16.18 -34.68 -13.26
N ILE A 193 15.35 -34.74 -14.30
CA ILE A 193 13.89 -34.64 -14.19
C ILE A 193 13.31 -36.04 -14.41
N GLU A 194 12.57 -36.54 -13.44
CA GLU A 194 11.84 -37.81 -13.52
C GLU A 194 10.34 -37.52 -13.66
N ASN A 195 9.71 -37.95 -14.76
CA ASN A 195 8.26 -37.90 -14.91
C ASN A 195 7.64 -39.21 -14.43
N ILE A 196 6.73 -39.12 -13.47
CA ILE A 196 6.15 -40.27 -12.76
C ILE A 196 4.64 -40.26 -12.97
N ALA A 197 4.10 -41.29 -13.62
CA ALA A 197 2.66 -41.46 -13.77
C ALA A 197 2.05 -42.04 -12.48
N LEU A 198 1.00 -41.41 -11.95
CA LEU A 198 0.33 -41.85 -10.73
C LEU A 198 -0.87 -42.75 -11.06
N GLU A 199 -0.65 -44.05 -11.18
CA GLU A 199 -1.70 -44.99 -11.59
C GLU A 199 -2.46 -45.63 -10.41
N GLN A 200 -1.83 -45.75 -9.24
CA GLN A 200 -2.39 -46.48 -8.09
C GLN A 200 -3.01 -45.59 -7.01
N VAL A 201 -3.08 -44.27 -7.24
CA VAL A 201 -3.59 -43.33 -6.25
C VAL A 201 -5.09 -43.48 -6.08
N THR A 202 -5.55 -43.64 -4.84
CA THR A 202 -6.97 -43.54 -4.50
C THR A 202 -7.37 -42.06 -4.37
N TRP A 203 -8.04 -41.55 -5.39
CA TRP A 203 -8.42 -40.14 -5.48
C TRP A 203 -9.65 -39.80 -4.65
N PRO A 204 -9.65 -38.70 -3.87
CA PRO A 204 -10.82 -38.27 -3.12
C PRO A 204 -11.93 -37.75 -4.04
N ALA A 205 -13.18 -38.10 -3.74
CA ALA A 205 -14.37 -37.70 -4.50
C ALA A 205 -15.38 -36.88 -3.68
N ASN A 206 -15.08 -36.60 -2.40
CA ASN A 206 -16.04 -36.03 -1.44
C ASN A 206 -16.32 -34.55 -1.66
N ALA A 207 -15.42 -33.83 -2.32
CA ALA A 207 -15.58 -32.43 -2.69
C ALA A 207 -15.60 -32.29 -4.22
N ARG A 208 -16.38 -31.33 -4.72
CA ARG A 208 -16.45 -30.97 -6.14
C ARG A 208 -16.20 -29.48 -6.29
N LEU A 209 -15.17 -29.10 -7.06
CA LEU A 209 -14.95 -27.71 -7.42
C LEU A 209 -16.10 -27.24 -8.34
N VAL A 210 -16.80 -26.18 -7.94
CA VAL A 210 -17.93 -25.62 -8.70
C VAL A 210 -17.48 -24.42 -9.52
N ALA A 211 -16.67 -23.53 -8.94
CA ALA A 211 -16.20 -22.31 -9.60
C ALA A 211 -14.80 -21.94 -9.10
N ARG A 212 -14.05 -21.26 -9.98
CA ARG A 212 -12.77 -20.61 -9.70
C ARG A 212 -12.72 -19.31 -10.49
N ALA A 213 -12.28 -18.24 -9.86
CA ALA A 213 -12.00 -16.97 -10.53
C ALA A 213 -10.61 -16.49 -10.13
N LEU A 214 -9.89 -15.88 -11.06
CA LEU A 214 -8.74 -15.06 -10.72
C LEU A 214 -9.25 -13.72 -10.20
N GLU A 215 -8.69 -13.27 -9.09
CA GLU A 215 -8.96 -11.94 -8.57
C GLU A 215 -8.38 -10.90 -9.54
N THR A 216 -9.16 -9.86 -9.89
CA THR A 216 -8.74 -8.85 -10.87
C THR A 216 -7.62 -7.98 -10.29
N ALA A 217 -6.60 -7.71 -11.10
CA ALA A 217 -5.41 -6.93 -10.72
C ALA A 217 -5.66 -5.43 -10.49
N GLU A 218 -6.91 -4.98 -10.41
CA GLU A 218 -7.27 -3.55 -10.28
C GLU A 218 -6.94 -2.97 -8.90
N THR A 219 -6.61 -3.82 -7.92
CA THR A 219 -5.98 -3.41 -6.66
C THR A 219 -4.72 -4.24 -6.43
N ALA A 220 -3.58 -3.61 -6.11
CA ALA A 220 -2.41 -4.37 -5.73
C ALA A 220 -2.71 -5.08 -4.40
N ARG A 221 -2.42 -6.39 -4.34
CA ARG A 221 -2.70 -7.18 -3.14
C ARG A 221 -1.81 -6.70 -2.02
N LEU A 222 -2.42 -6.45 -0.86
CA LEU A 222 -1.75 -5.96 0.33
C LEU A 222 -0.57 -6.85 0.76
N GLU A 223 -0.64 -8.16 0.54
CA GLU A 223 0.43 -9.12 0.87
C GLU A 223 1.66 -9.03 -0.04
N ASP A 224 1.52 -8.44 -1.24
CA ASP A 224 2.60 -8.32 -2.23
C ASP A 224 3.29 -6.96 -2.18
N ALA A 225 2.83 -6.05 -1.32
CA ALA A 225 3.30 -4.67 -1.32
C ALA A 225 4.69 -4.54 -0.66
N ASP A 226 5.64 -3.91 -1.37
CA ASP A 226 6.97 -3.59 -0.84
C ASP A 226 6.92 -2.55 0.30
N VAL A 227 5.89 -1.70 0.29
CA VAL A 227 5.61 -0.70 1.32
C VAL A 227 4.17 -0.82 1.75
N VAL A 228 3.92 -0.88 3.06
CA VAL A 228 2.56 -0.90 3.62
C VAL A 228 2.40 0.19 4.67
N VAL A 229 1.38 1.03 4.53
CA VAL A 229 0.99 1.99 5.58
C VAL A 229 -0.26 1.47 6.27
N VAL A 230 -0.16 1.17 7.56
CA VAL A 230 -1.26 0.59 8.34
C VAL A 230 -1.95 1.66 9.18
N GLY A 231 -3.27 1.80 9.00
CA GLY A 231 -4.09 2.68 9.82
C GLY A 231 -4.73 1.98 11.03
N GLY A 232 -4.70 2.64 12.18
CA GLY A 232 -5.35 2.21 13.42
C GLY A 232 -6.50 3.10 13.87
N ALA A 233 -7.17 2.71 14.96
CA ALA A 233 -8.23 3.51 15.59
C ALA A 233 -7.79 4.92 15.97
N GLY A 234 -6.49 5.12 16.25
CA GLY A 234 -5.92 6.42 16.58
C GLY A 234 -5.94 7.44 15.44
N LEU A 235 -6.32 7.05 14.22
CA LEU A 235 -6.62 7.96 13.11
C LEU A 235 -7.99 8.64 13.23
N GLY A 236 -8.85 8.16 14.14
CA GLY A 236 -10.09 8.83 14.56
C GLY A 236 -11.27 8.65 13.60
N ASP A 237 -11.10 8.93 12.31
CA ASP A 237 -12.17 8.85 11.31
C ASP A 237 -11.65 8.47 9.90
N MET A 238 -12.56 8.38 8.93
CA MET A 238 -12.24 8.09 7.53
C MET A 238 -11.31 9.14 6.89
N ARG A 239 -11.36 10.41 7.33
CA ARG A 239 -10.47 11.47 6.81
C ARG A 239 -9.05 11.28 7.34
N GLY A 240 -8.89 10.97 8.63
CA GLY A 240 -7.61 10.57 9.21
C GLY A 240 -7.04 9.32 8.56
N PHE A 241 -7.89 8.33 8.26
CA PHE A 241 -7.50 7.16 7.48
C PHE A 241 -7.08 7.52 6.04
N GLY A 242 -7.72 8.53 5.44
CA GLY A 242 -7.32 9.09 4.14
C GLY A 242 -5.88 9.58 4.11
N MET A 243 -5.37 10.19 5.18
CA MET A 243 -3.98 10.62 5.25
C MET A 243 -2.98 9.45 5.20
N ALA A 244 -3.35 8.29 5.75
CA ALA A 244 -2.55 7.07 5.65
C ALA A 244 -2.57 6.49 4.22
N ARG A 245 -3.69 6.60 3.51
CA ARG A 245 -3.77 6.24 2.07
C ARG A 245 -2.90 7.14 1.21
N GLU A 246 -2.92 8.45 1.46
CA GLU A 246 -2.07 9.42 0.77
C GLU A 246 -0.59 9.11 0.98
N LEU A 247 -0.20 8.73 2.20
CA LEU A 247 1.18 8.33 2.50
C LEU A 247 1.56 7.07 1.73
N ALA A 248 0.69 6.05 1.73
CA ALA A 248 0.91 4.81 0.98
C ALA A 248 1.12 5.11 -0.51
N ALA A 249 0.23 5.89 -1.11
CA ALA A 249 0.32 6.30 -2.51
C ALA A 249 1.62 7.07 -2.81
N ALA A 250 2.01 8.01 -1.93
CA ALA A 250 3.23 8.79 -2.10
C ALA A 250 4.51 7.94 -2.02
N LEU A 251 4.45 6.79 -1.34
CA LEU A 251 5.56 5.84 -1.22
C LEU A 251 5.50 4.71 -2.24
N GLY A 252 4.47 4.67 -3.11
CA GLY A 252 4.24 3.57 -4.04
C GLY A 252 3.86 2.25 -3.34
N GLY A 253 3.21 2.36 -2.17
CA GLY A 253 2.80 1.24 -1.33
C GLY A 253 1.29 1.09 -1.22
N GLU A 254 0.87 0.08 -0.46
CA GLU A 254 -0.53 -0.24 -0.20
C GLU A 254 -0.97 0.20 1.21
N VAL A 255 -2.27 0.44 1.37
CA VAL A 255 -2.86 0.73 2.68
C VAL A 255 -3.35 -0.55 3.34
N GLY A 256 -3.00 -0.74 4.61
CA GLY A 256 -3.56 -1.78 5.47
C GLY A 256 -4.31 -1.19 6.66
N ALA A 257 -5.03 -2.03 7.40
CA ALA A 257 -5.74 -1.59 8.59
C ALA A 257 -5.76 -2.62 9.71
N THR A 258 -5.86 -2.12 10.94
CA THR A 258 -6.27 -2.93 12.09
C THR A 258 -7.79 -3.14 12.08
N ARG A 259 -8.32 -3.97 12.99
CA ARG A 259 -9.75 -4.27 13.08
C ARG A 259 -10.66 -3.03 13.18
N PRO A 260 -10.39 -2.01 14.02
CA PRO A 260 -11.36 -0.94 14.22
C PRO A 260 -11.68 -0.12 12.96
N PRO A 261 -10.72 0.34 12.13
CA PRO A 261 -11.03 0.98 10.84
C PRO A 261 -11.91 0.14 9.90
N VAL A 262 -11.75 -1.19 9.91
CA VAL A 262 -12.61 -2.10 9.11
C VAL A 262 -14.02 -2.16 9.67
N LEU A 263 -14.17 -2.32 10.99
CA LEU A 263 -15.48 -2.33 11.67
C LEU A 263 -16.22 -1.01 11.54
N TYR A 264 -15.50 0.11 11.46
CA TYR A 264 -16.07 1.44 11.23
C TYR A 264 -16.26 1.75 9.73
N HIS A 265 -16.01 0.79 8.84
CA HIS A 265 -16.14 0.93 7.39
C HIS A 265 -15.32 2.08 6.80
N TRP A 266 -14.15 2.39 7.40
CA TRP A 266 -13.22 3.33 6.80
C TRP A 266 -12.50 2.71 5.62
N VAL A 267 -12.37 1.38 5.62
CA VAL A 267 -11.69 0.57 4.60
C VAL A 267 -12.29 -0.84 4.58
N GLU A 268 -12.14 -1.51 3.44
CA GLU A 268 -12.65 -2.87 3.20
C GLU A 268 -12.00 -3.93 4.08
N GLU A 269 -12.73 -5.03 4.33
CA GLU A 269 -12.25 -6.17 5.12
C GLU A 269 -10.98 -6.81 4.52
N ASP A 270 -10.81 -6.73 3.19
CA ASP A 270 -9.61 -7.24 2.52
C ASP A 270 -8.31 -6.53 2.95
N ARG A 271 -8.42 -5.36 3.62
CA ARG A 271 -7.28 -4.59 4.14
C ARG A 271 -6.95 -4.90 5.59
N LEU A 272 -7.72 -5.79 6.24
CA LEU A 272 -7.47 -6.20 7.61
C LEU A 272 -6.14 -6.94 7.73
N ILE A 273 -5.24 -6.45 8.58
CA ILE A 273 -3.98 -7.11 8.92
C ILE A 273 -4.07 -7.69 10.34
N GLY A 274 -3.60 -8.93 10.50
CA GLY A 274 -3.50 -9.60 11.79
C GLY A 274 -3.85 -11.08 11.73
N GLN A 275 -3.96 -11.71 12.90
CA GLN A 275 -4.18 -13.16 13.07
C GLN A 275 -5.40 -13.71 12.32
N THR A 276 -6.45 -12.92 12.16
CA THR A 276 -7.66 -13.31 11.40
C THR A 276 -7.83 -12.49 10.12
N GLY A 277 -6.80 -11.76 9.72
CA GLY A 277 -6.75 -10.99 8.48
C GLY A 277 -5.57 -11.48 7.64
N LYS A 278 -5.00 -10.57 6.86
CA LYS A 278 -3.80 -10.83 6.07
C LYS A 278 -2.54 -10.70 6.93
N THR A 279 -1.53 -11.47 6.55
CA THR A 279 -0.15 -11.28 7.01
C THR A 279 0.62 -10.63 5.88
N VAL A 280 1.41 -9.58 6.19
CA VAL A 280 2.15 -8.78 5.21
C VAL A 280 3.63 -8.76 5.56
N HIS A 281 4.47 -8.70 4.52
CA HIS A 281 5.92 -8.81 4.65
C HIS A 281 6.65 -7.72 3.85
N PRO A 282 6.28 -6.43 4.02
CA PRO A 282 6.89 -5.35 3.25
C PRO A 282 8.33 -5.10 3.67
N ARG A 283 9.11 -4.48 2.78
CA ARG A 283 10.41 -3.89 3.12
C ARG A 283 10.24 -2.73 4.11
N LEU A 284 9.13 -1.99 4.01
CA LEU A 284 8.81 -0.87 4.90
C LEU A 284 7.35 -0.93 5.34
N LEU A 285 7.12 -1.03 6.63
CA LEU A 285 5.80 -0.92 7.25
C LEU A 285 5.71 0.34 8.10
N ILE A 286 4.70 1.18 7.86
CA ILE A 286 4.43 2.38 8.67
C ILE A 286 3.11 2.19 9.41
N SER A 287 3.16 1.92 10.71
CA SER A 287 1.99 1.71 11.57
C SER A 287 1.57 3.03 12.22
N VAL A 288 0.37 3.52 11.90
CA VAL A 288 -0.10 4.85 12.33
C VAL A 288 -1.35 4.74 13.20
N GLY A 289 -1.26 5.23 14.43
CA GLY A 289 -2.38 5.25 15.37
C GLY A 289 -2.83 3.86 15.82
N THR A 290 -1.92 2.87 15.84
CA THR A 290 -2.19 1.49 16.28
C THR A 290 -1.69 1.26 17.70
N SER A 291 -2.42 0.48 18.50
CA SER A 291 -2.00 0.14 19.87
C SER A 291 -0.94 -0.96 19.94
N GLY A 292 -0.74 -1.74 18.87
CA GLY A 292 0.15 -2.91 18.88
C GLY A 292 -0.45 -4.12 19.59
N ALA A 293 -1.77 -4.33 19.49
CA ALA A 293 -2.41 -5.54 19.99
C ALA A 293 -1.81 -6.80 19.34
N VAL A 294 -1.61 -7.86 20.11
CA VAL A 294 -0.97 -9.13 19.68
C VAL A 294 -1.60 -9.69 18.40
N GLN A 295 -2.92 -9.57 18.28
CA GLN A 295 -3.66 -10.04 17.11
C GLN A 295 -3.29 -9.26 15.85
N TYR A 296 -3.00 -7.97 15.95
CA TYR A 296 -2.51 -7.17 14.83
C TYR A 296 -1.03 -7.44 14.57
N THR A 297 -0.19 -7.42 15.61
CA THR A 297 1.26 -7.54 15.45
C THR A 297 1.67 -8.87 14.84
N ALA A 298 0.93 -9.95 15.12
CA ALA A 298 1.12 -11.25 14.46
C ALA A 298 1.09 -11.18 12.92
N GLY A 299 0.36 -10.22 12.33
CA GLY A 299 0.28 -10.04 10.88
C GLY A 299 1.40 -9.17 10.27
N ILE A 300 2.29 -8.60 11.09
CA ILE A 300 3.35 -7.67 10.65
C ILE A 300 4.75 -8.00 11.20
N MET A 301 4.89 -9.05 12.01
CA MET A 301 6.18 -9.42 12.66
C MET A 301 7.34 -9.64 11.68
N GLU A 302 7.02 -9.95 10.43
CA GLU A 302 7.98 -10.28 9.39
C GLU A 302 8.27 -9.10 8.42
N ALA A 303 7.80 -7.89 8.72
CA ALA A 303 8.22 -6.70 7.98
C ALA A 303 9.72 -6.40 8.21
N GLU A 304 10.46 -6.00 7.17
CA GLU A 304 11.91 -5.75 7.28
C GLU A 304 12.22 -4.48 8.11
N THR A 305 11.35 -3.48 8.05
CA THR A 305 11.45 -2.26 8.86
C THR A 305 10.07 -1.78 9.27
N ILE A 306 9.85 -1.63 10.59
CA ILE A 306 8.61 -1.17 11.19
C ILE A 306 8.83 0.25 11.76
N VAL A 307 8.09 1.20 11.21
CA VAL A 307 7.97 2.58 11.73
C VAL A 307 6.63 2.72 12.43
N ALA A 308 6.62 3.08 13.71
CA ALA A 308 5.40 3.30 14.48
C ALA A 308 5.18 4.79 14.77
N ILE A 309 3.98 5.29 14.52
CA ILE A 309 3.53 6.64 14.86
C ILE A 309 2.34 6.52 15.80
N ASN A 310 2.52 6.92 17.06
CA ASN A 310 1.45 6.92 18.05
C ASN A 310 1.59 8.12 18.99
N ARG A 311 0.47 8.72 19.39
CA ARG A 311 0.45 9.83 20.36
C ARG A 311 0.84 9.38 21.76
N ASP A 312 0.53 8.14 22.13
CA ASP A 312 0.89 7.56 23.42
C ASP A 312 2.30 6.94 23.37
N PRO A 313 3.32 7.54 24.01
CA PRO A 313 4.69 7.02 24.01
C PRO A 313 4.83 5.64 24.69
N SER A 314 3.80 5.19 25.44
CA SER A 314 3.79 3.89 26.10
C SER A 314 3.09 2.80 25.29
N ALA A 315 2.63 3.09 24.07
CA ALA A 315 1.91 2.15 23.24
C ALA A 315 2.74 0.87 22.93
N PRO A 316 2.17 -0.35 23.12
CA PRO A 316 2.87 -1.61 22.86
C PRO A 316 3.49 -1.75 21.48
N ILE A 317 2.96 -1.08 20.46
CA ILE A 317 3.54 -1.09 19.10
C ILE A 317 5.02 -0.67 19.07
N PHE A 318 5.46 0.19 20.00
CA PHE A 318 6.85 0.61 20.09
C PHE A 318 7.80 -0.49 20.54
N GLN A 319 7.31 -1.59 21.11
CA GLN A 319 8.16 -2.71 21.53
C GLN A 319 8.68 -3.53 20.33
N ILE A 320 8.00 -3.47 19.20
CA ILE A 320 8.36 -4.20 17.98
C ILE A 320 8.80 -3.27 16.83
N ALA A 321 8.70 -1.95 17.02
CA ALA A 321 9.06 -0.99 15.98
C ALA A 321 10.57 -0.73 15.96
N ASP A 322 11.18 -0.72 14.78
CA ASP A 322 12.56 -0.27 14.58
C ASP A 322 12.69 1.24 14.78
N ILE A 323 11.65 2.00 14.41
CA ILE A 323 11.58 3.44 14.55
C ILE A 323 10.26 3.85 15.21
N GLY A 324 10.32 4.41 16.41
CA GLY A 324 9.15 4.94 17.12
C GLY A 324 9.06 6.47 17.09
N ILE A 325 7.89 7.00 16.72
CA ILE A 325 7.60 8.44 16.72
C ILE A 325 6.40 8.70 17.64
N ALA A 326 6.67 9.29 18.80
CA ALA A 326 5.66 9.73 19.75
C ALA A 326 5.05 11.08 19.32
N ALA A 327 4.01 11.05 18.48
CA ALA A 327 3.39 12.23 17.92
C ALA A 327 1.91 12.02 17.59
N ASP A 328 1.17 13.13 17.54
CA ASP A 328 -0.19 13.14 17.01
C ASP A 328 -0.18 12.91 15.48
N ALA A 329 -0.89 11.87 15.03
CA ALA A 329 -0.91 11.48 13.62
C ALA A 329 -1.52 12.56 12.71
N GLY A 330 -2.57 13.25 13.18
CA GLY A 330 -3.22 14.33 12.42
C GLY A 330 -2.30 15.53 12.17
N THR A 331 -1.34 15.75 13.06
CA THR A 331 -0.33 16.81 12.91
C THR A 331 0.88 16.35 12.09
N LEU A 332 1.34 15.11 12.29
CA LEU A 332 2.55 14.60 11.65
C LEU A 332 2.33 14.14 10.20
N LEU A 333 1.24 13.42 9.92
CA LEU A 333 1.00 12.85 8.59
C LEU A 333 0.96 13.89 7.47
N PRO A 334 0.34 15.08 7.61
CA PRO A 334 0.37 16.09 6.55
C PRO A 334 1.80 16.53 6.17
N LEU A 335 2.67 16.70 7.18
CA LEU A 335 4.07 17.07 6.97
C LEU A 335 4.85 15.94 6.32
N LEU A 336 4.58 14.69 6.74
CA LEU A 336 5.22 13.51 6.20
C LEU A 336 4.79 13.27 4.74
N ASN A 337 3.49 13.38 4.43
CA ASN A 337 2.94 13.30 3.07
C ASN A 337 3.60 14.32 2.16
N GLN A 338 3.68 15.59 2.58
CA GLN A 338 4.33 16.63 1.80
C GLN A 338 5.79 16.28 1.48
N ARG A 339 6.54 15.75 2.45
CA ARG A 339 7.94 15.36 2.25
C ARG A 339 8.08 14.10 1.38
N ALA A 340 7.22 13.11 1.58
CA ALA A 340 7.20 11.87 0.80
C ALA A 340 6.92 12.17 -0.67
N GLN A 341 5.91 12.99 -0.96
CA GLN A 341 5.57 13.43 -2.31
C GLN A 341 6.73 14.20 -2.97
N GLN A 342 7.38 15.11 -2.24
CA GLN A 342 8.57 15.83 -2.74
C GLN A 342 9.74 14.90 -3.06
N ALA A 343 9.98 13.88 -2.23
CA ALA A 343 11.05 12.91 -2.43
C ALA A 343 10.76 11.97 -3.61
N ALA A 344 9.52 11.49 -3.73
CA ALA A 344 9.06 10.68 -4.85
C ALA A 344 9.22 11.44 -6.18
N MET A 345 8.83 12.72 -6.21
CA MET A 345 8.97 13.59 -7.39
C MET A 345 10.43 13.76 -7.82
N ARG A 346 11.35 13.94 -6.87
CA ARG A 346 12.79 14.03 -7.16
C ARG A 346 13.34 12.75 -7.79
N ARG A 347 13.01 11.58 -7.24
CA ARG A 347 13.46 10.27 -7.76
C ARG A 347 12.97 10.02 -9.19
N LEU A 348 11.73 10.40 -9.48
CA LEU A 348 11.16 10.30 -10.83
C LEU A 348 11.85 11.26 -11.81
N THR A 349 12.21 12.46 -11.35
CA THR A 349 12.95 13.45 -12.16
C THR A 349 14.35 12.93 -12.51
N ASP A 350 15.06 12.38 -11.51
CA ASP A 350 16.40 11.81 -11.69
C ASP A 350 16.41 10.61 -12.66
N ALA A 351 15.41 9.72 -12.55
CA ALA A 351 15.24 8.57 -13.46
C ALA A 351 14.91 9.01 -14.90
N THR A 352 14.11 10.06 -15.07
CA THR A 352 13.73 10.57 -16.40
C THR A 352 14.91 11.28 -17.08
N CYS A 353 15.74 12.01 -16.31
CA CYS A 353 16.96 12.63 -16.83
C CYS A 353 18.03 11.61 -17.26
N ALA A 354 18.10 10.44 -16.61
CA ALA A 354 19.01 9.36 -17.00
C ALA A 354 18.64 8.70 -18.34
N ILE A 355 17.37 8.78 -18.76
CA ILE A 355 16.88 8.18 -20.01
C ILE A 355 17.11 9.10 -21.24
N ASN A 356 17.22 10.42 -21.03
CA ASN A 356 17.34 11.43 -22.10
C ASN A 356 18.74 12.06 -22.20
N ALA A 357 19.80 11.26 -22.21
CA ALA A 357 21.18 11.76 -22.23
C ALA A 357 21.66 12.37 -23.57
N GLU A 358 20.80 12.59 -24.58
CA GLU A 358 21.23 13.04 -25.93
C GLU A 358 20.53 14.29 -26.53
N ALA A 359 19.83 15.15 -25.77
CA ALA A 359 19.25 16.40 -26.34
C ALA A 359 19.57 17.69 -25.54
N PRO A 360 19.89 18.83 -26.20
CA PRO A 360 20.25 20.08 -25.52
C PRO A 360 19.01 20.88 -25.04
N ALA A 361 19.13 21.56 -23.90
CA ALA A 361 18.03 22.30 -23.26
C ALA A 361 17.57 23.57 -24.04
N PRO A 362 16.26 23.94 -24.01
CA PRO A 362 15.73 25.07 -24.81
C PRO A 362 15.84 26.44 -24.09
N LYS A 363 15.92 27.52 -24.90
CA LYS A 363 15.93 28.95 -24.47
C LYS A 363 14.59 29.62 -24.82
N GLY A 364 13.79 29.98 -23.81
CA GLY A 364 12.55 30.77 -23.92
C GLY A 364 11.75 30.76 -22.59
N GLY A 365 11.07 31.87 -22.25
CA GLY A 365 10.30 32.03 -21.00
C GLY A 365 8.99 31.22 -20.95
N PHE A 366 8.24 31.34 -19.84
CA PHE A 366 7.05 30.52 -19.55
C PHE A 366 5.98 30.59 -20.67
N GLY A 367 5.61 31.78 -21.17
CA GLY A 367 4.59 31.92 -22.22
C GLY A 367 5.00 31.27 -23.55
N ALA A 368 6.27 31.42 -23.94
CA ALA A 368 6.81 30.79 -25.13
C ALA A 368 6.81 29.25 -25.03
N MET A 369 7.09 28.70 -23.84
CA MET A 369 7.03 27.27 -23.57
C MET A 369 5.60 26.72 -23.69
N VAL A 370 4.61 27.44 -23.15
CA VAL A 370 3.19 27.08 -23.27
C VAL A 370 2.74 27.08 -24.74
N CYS A 371 3.14 28.10 -25.51
CA CYS A 371 2.83 28.19 -26.93
C CYS A 371 3.45 27.03 -27.74
N GLN A 372 4.72 26.70 -27.48
CA GLN A 372 5.39 25.57 -28.14
C GLN A 372 4.72 24.23 -27.82
N LEU A 373 4.35 23.99 -26.57
CA LEU A 373 3.68 22.76 -26.15
C LEU A 373 2.28 22.63 -26.74
N ARG A 374 1.55 23.75 -26.87
CA ARG A 374 0.25 23.79 -27.55
C ARG A 374 0.40 23.48 -29.05
N GLN A 375 1.34 24.13 -29.72
CA GLN A 375 1.59 23.93 -31.16
C GLN A 375 2.10 22.51 -31.46
N ALA A 376 2.94 21.93 -30.59
CA ALA A 376 3.42 20.56 -30.73
C ALA A 376 2.30 19.50 -30.70
N ARG A 377 1.12 19.86 -30.19
CA ARG A 377 -0.09 19.02 -30.17
C ARG A 377 -1.15 19.45 -31.19
N ASN A 378 -0.83 20.36 -32.11
CA ASN A 378 -1.75 20.92 -33.10
C ASN A 378 -3.01 21.59 -32.50
N TRP A 379 -2.91 22.14 -31.29
CA TRP A 379 -4.04 22.83 -30.65
C TRP A 379 -4.09 24.32 -30.98
N GLY A 380 -5.30 24.84 -31.23
CA GLY A 380 -5.57 26.28 -31.26
C GLY A 380 -5.67 26.87 -29.85
N GLN A 381 -5.58 28.19 -29.72
CA GLN A 381 -5.74 28.87 -28.41
C GLN A 381 -7.14 28.62 -27.80
N GLU A 382 -8.17 28.46 -28.63
CA GLU A 382 -9.53 28.10 -28.22
C GLU A 382 -9.61 26.72 -27.57
N GLU A 383 -8.86 25.75 -28.09
CA GLU A 383 -8.87 24.38 -27.57
C GLU A 383 -8.21 24.30 -26.19
N LEU A 384 -7.08 25.00 -26.01
CA LEU A 384 -6.41 25.07 -24.71
C LEU A 384 -7.25 25.85 -23.68
N ALA A 385 -7.96 26.88 -24.12
CA ALA A 385 -8.89 27.65 -23.30
C ALA A 385 -10.04 26.75 -22.79
N HIS A 386 -10.64 25.95 -23.67
CA HIS A 386 -11.69 25.00 -23.32
C HIS A 386 -11.22 23.94 -22.31
N LEU A 387 -10.06 23.32 -22.56
CA LEU A 387 -9.50 22.28 -21.69
C LEU A 387 -9.07 22.79 -20.31
N THR A 388 -8.77 24.09 -20.17
CA THR A 388 -8.33 24.71 -18.90
C THR A 388 -9.42 25.55 -18.22
N GLY A 389 -10.60 25.67 -18.84
CA GLY A 389 -11.71 26.48 -18.36
C GLY A 389 -11.38 27.98 -18.29
N GLN A 390 -10.58 28.49 -19.24
CA GLN A 390 -10.22 29.92 -19.38
C GLN A 390 -10.74 30.51 -20.70
N SER A 391 -10.60 31.82 -20.91
CA SER A 391 -10.93 32.46 -22.19
C SER A 391 -9.75 32.39 -23.18
N PRO A 392 -9.99 32.34 -24.50
CA PRO A 392 -8.91 32.38 -25.51
C PRO A 392 -8.02 33.63 -25.40
N GLU A 393 -8.61 34.77 -25.01
CA GLU A 393 -7.87 36.01 -24.73
C GLU A 393 -6.91 35.87 -23.53
N PHE A 394 -7.32 35.16 -22.47
CA PHE A 394 -6.46 34.86 -21.33
C PHE A 394 -5.27 33.98 -21.75
N ILE A 395 -5.51 32.95 -22.57
CA ILE A 395 -4.44 32.10 -23.13
C ILE A 395 -3.47 32.92 -23.98
N ALA A 396 -3.97 33.80 -24.84
CA ALA A 396 -3.13 34.65 -25.67
C ALA A 396 -2.28 35.63 -24.85
N GLN A 397 -2.81 36.19 -23.75
CA GLN A 397 -2.05 37.06 -22.86
C GLN A 397 -0.95 36.31 -22.09
N VAL A 398 -1.20 35.05 -21.72
CA VAL A 398 -0.22 34.18 -21.07
C VAL A 398 0.89 33.75 -22.04
N GLU A 399 0.55 33.36 -23.27
CA GLU A 399 1.54 32.93 -24.28
C GLU A 399 2.46 34.06 -24.75
N ASN A 400 1.98 35.30 -24.70
CA ASN A 400 2.75 36.50 -25.03
C ASN A 400 3.47 37.12 -23.80
N ASP A 401 3.50 36.42 -22.66
CA ASP A 401 4.10 36.88 -21.39
C ASP A 401 3.54 38.23 -20.88
N GLN A 402 2.32 38.61 -21.29
CA GLN A 402 1.65 39.84 -20.85
C GLN A 402 0.92 39.66 -19.51
N LEU A 403 0.57 38.42 -19.17
CA LEU A 403 -0.12 38.07 -17.93
C LEU A 403 0.51 36.83 -17.29
N SER A 404 0.93 36.96 -16.04
CA SER A 404 1.43 35.82 -15.26
C SER A 404 0.26 35.03 -14.69
N PRO A 405 0.12 33.74 -15.03
CA PRO A 405 -1.07 32.99 -14.63
C PRO A 405 -1.02 32.50 -13.18
N PRO A 406 -2.18 32.31 -12.54
CA PRO A 406 -2.25 31.70 -11.22
C PRO A 406 -1.85 30.22 -11.25
N VAL A 407 -1.31 29.71 -10.14
CA VAL A 407 -0.84 28.32 -10.02
C VAL A 407 -1.92 27.28 -10.38
N SER A 408 -3.19 27.58 -10.08
CA SER A 408 -4.32 26.73 -10.46
C SER A 408 -4.51 26.60 -11.97
N PHE A 409 -4.11 27.59 -12.75
CA PHE A 409 -4.08 27.50 -14.22
C PHE A 409 -2.92 26.62 -14.69
N ILE A 410 -1.73 26.77 -14.11
CA ILE A 410 -0.55 25.97 -14.44
C ILE A 410 -0.82 24.48 -14.20
N LEU A 411 -1.47 24.14 -13.08
CA LEU A 411 -1.84 22.76 -12.74
C LEU A 411 -2.90 22.18 -13.71
N ARG A 412 -3.93 22.95 -14.06
CA ARG A 412 -4.95 22.51 -15.01
C ARG A 412 -4.41 22.35 -16.42
N MET A 413 -3.54 23.26 -16.85
CA MET A 413 -2.85 23.18 -18.13
C MET A 413 -1.92 21.96 -18.17
N ALA A 414 -1.12 21.75 -17.13
CA ALA A 414 -0.26 20.58 -16.97
C ALA A 414 -1.05 19.27 -17.05
N GLN A 415 -2.21 19.21 -16.37
CA GLN A 415 -3.11 18.06 -16.43
C GLN A 415 -3.74 17.86 -17.82
N ALA A 416 -4.26 18.92 -18.44
CA ALA A 416 -4.83 18.89 -19.79
C ALA A 416 -3.81 18.44 -20.83
N MET A 417 -2.56 18.88 -20.66
CA MET A 417 -1.45 18.53 -21.51
C MET A 417 -0.77 17.21 -21.13
N GLN A 418 -1.14 16.58 -20.01
CA GLN A 418 -0.44 15.42 -19.44
C GLN A 418 1.08 15.64 -19.32
N ILE A 419 1.50 16.84 -18.88
CA ILE A 419 2.90 17.22 -18.63
C ILE A 419 3.02 17.60 -17.16
N ASP A 420 4.16 17.31 -16.53
CA ASP A 420 4.39 17.65 -15.12
C ASP A 420 4.40 19.19 -14.88
N PRO A 421 3.67 19.73 -13.89
CA PRO A 421 3.60 21.18 -13.64
C PRO A 421 4.93 21.83 -13.21
N SER A 422 5.91 21.06 -12.74
CA SER A 422 7.23 21.59 -12.35
C SER A 422 8.14 21.88 -13.54
N THR A 423 7.78 21.40 -14.74
CA THR A 423 8.39 21.74 -16.03
C THR A 423 8.40 23.26 -16.28
N PHE A 424 7.49 23.98 -15.63
CA PHE A 424 7.24 25.40 -15.83
C PHE A 424 7.95 26.33 -14.83
N LEU A 425 8.75 25.81 -13.89
CA LEU A 425 9.34 26.61 -12.80
C LEU A 425 10.88 26.61 -12.85
N HIS A 426 11.47 27.79 -13.04
CA HIS A 426 12.93 27.96 -13.05
C HIS A 426 13.53 28.25 -11.67
N LYS A 427 14.79 27.80 -11.49
CA LYS A 427 15.55 27.77 -10.21
C LYS A 427 15.74 29.13 -9.52
N GLU A 428 15.61 30.25 -10.21
CA GLU A 428 15.90 31.58 -9.64
C GLU A 428 14.75 32.12 -8.76
N GLU A 429 13.49 31.74 -9.03
CA GLU A 429 12.32 32.17 -8.24
C GLU A 429 12.20 31.45 -6.89
N GLN A 430 12.90 30.32 -6.71
CA GLN A 430 12.90 29.55 -5.46
C GLN A 430 13.64 30.28 -4.32
N THR A 431 14.52 31.23 -4.64
CA THR A 431 15.35 31.94 -3.66
C THR A 431 14.63 33.13 -3.02
N ALA A 432 13.77 33.82 -3.77
CA ALA A 432 13.07 35.01 -3.29
C ALA A 432 11.90 34.72 -2.32
N ILE A 433 11.38 33.47 -2.32
CA ILE A 433 10.21 33.07 -1.51
C ILE A 433 10.63 32.71 -0.07
N ARG A 434 11.92 32.40 0.15
CA ARG A 434 12.42 31.90 1.44
C ARG A 434 12.50 33.00 2.50
N ASP A 435 12.92 34.21 2.13
CA ASP A 435 13.10 35.32 3.07
C ASP A 435 11.79 36.00 3.50
N ARG A 436 10.73 35.94 2.68
CA ARG A 436 9.43 36.53 3.05
C ARG A 436 8.59 35.69 4.02
N ARG A 437 8.92 34.40 4.24
CA ARG A 437 8.10 33.48 5.05
C ARG A 437 8.36 33.54 6.56
N ALA A 438 9.56 33.95 6.99
CA ALA A 438 9.86 34.07 8.42
C ALA A 438 9.17 35.27 9.07
N GLN A 439 9.00 36.39 8.35
CA GLN A 439 8.30 37.57 8.86
C GLN A 439 6.76 37.45 8.84
N ALA A 440 6.19 36.61 7.97
CA ALA A 440 4.74 36.48 7.82
C ALA A 440 4.07 35.57 8.88
N TYR A 441 4.83 34.70 9.54
CA TYR A 441 4.29 33.77 10.54
C TYR A 441 4.05 34.45 11.91
N TYR A 442 4.92 35.37 12.31
CA TYR A 442 4.84 36.03 13.62
C TYR A 442 3.76 37.13 13.69
N GLN A 443 3.27 37.63 12.55
CA GLN A 443 2.23 38.68 12.50
C GLN A 443 0.79 38.14 12.37
N ARG A 444 0.58 36.83 12.20
CA ARG A 444 -0.75 36.26 11.87
C ARG A 444 -1.58 35.79 13.06
N THR A 445 -1.04 35.85 14.27
CA THR A 445 -1.73 35.38 15.49
C THR A 445 -2.32 36.51 16.36
N GLN A 446 -2.39 37.76 15.88
CA GLN A 446 -2.92 38.88 16.69
C GLN A 446 -3.91 39.82 15.97
N ALA A 447 -4.89 39.32 15.21
CA ALA A 447 -5.87 40.24 14.60
C ALA A 447 -7.37 39.87 14.66
N TYR A 448 -7.78 38.74 15.24
CA TYR A 448 -9.21 38.41 15.37
C TYR A 448 -9.49 37.62 16.64
N SER A 449 -10.54 38.00 17.37
CA SER A 449 -11.17 37.12 18.36
C SER A 449 -12.26 36.29 17.66
N TYR A 450 -11.87 35.16 17.08
CA TYR A 450 -12.83 34.16 16.63
C TYR A 450 -13.32 33.36 17.84
N ALA A 451 -14.62 33.36 18.10
CA ALA A 451 -15.23 32.48 19.08
C ALA A 451 -16.15 31.47 18.37
N THR A 452 -15.77 30.20 18.39
CA THR A 452 -16.57 29.11 17.81
C THR A 452 -17.83 28.89 18.63
N LEU A 453 -19.01 28.97 18.01
CA LEU A 453 -20.30 28.79 18.70
C LEU A 453 -20.83 27.36 18.62
N THR A 454 -20.37 26.58 17.64
CA THR A 454 -20.73 25.16 17.48
C THR A 454 -19.48 24.26 17.48
N PRO A 455 -18.73 24.17 18.61
CA PRO A 455 -17.50 23.38 18.67
C PRO A 455 -17.73 21.89 18.40
N GLU A 456 -18.91 21.37 18.74
CA GLU A 456 -19.32 19.98 18.48
C GLU A 456 -19.61 19.70 16.99
N ALA A 457 -19.87 20.74 16.20
CA ALA A 457 -20.12 20.66 14.77
C ALA A 457 -18.88 21.04 13.94
N ALA A 458 -17.68 21.10 14.56
CA ALA A 458 -16.46 21.55 13.90
C ALA A 458 -16.10 20.76 12.62
N ASN A 459 -16.63 19.54 12.50
CA ASN A 459 -16.45 18.62 11.36
C ASN A 459 -17.70 18.43 10.50
N ASN A 460 -18.81 19.10 10.82
CA ASN A 460 -20.04 19.03 10.05
C ASN A 460 -20.02 20.07 8.93
N HIS A 461 -20.85 19.85 7.91
CA HIS A 461 -20.97 20.78 6.79
C HIS A 461 -21.37 22.19 7.26
N LEU A 462 -22.30 22.31 8.22
CA LEU A 462 -22.75 23.58 8.79
C LEU A 462 -22.02 23.92 10.10
N ARG A 463 -21.41 25.11 10.18
CA ARG A 463 -20.66 25.62 11.34
C ARG A 463 -21.04 27.06 11.66
N ALA A 464 -21.05 27.45 12.92
CA ALA A 464 -21.35 28.83 13.32
C ALA A 464 -20.23 29.45 14.18
N PHE A 465 -19.93 30.71 13.89
CA PHE A 465 -18.88 31.50 14.52
C PHE A 465 -19.44 32.85 14.98
N MET A 466 -18.94 33.33 16.11
CA MET A 466 -19.07 34.72 16.52
C MET A 466 -17.80 35.46 16.08
N ILE A 467 -17.97 36.43 15.19
CA ILE A 467 -16.87 37.30 14.74
C ILE A 467 -17.05 38.67 15.39
N THR A 468 -15.97 39.18 15.99
CA THR A 468 -15.90 40.55 16.52
C THR A 468 -14.82 41.31 15.77
N ILE A 469 -15.19 42.47 15.20
CA ILE A 469 -14.31 43.34 14.42
C ILE A 469 -14.18 44.65 15.19
N GLU A 470 -12.97 45.00 15.60
CA GLU A 470 -12.69 46.23 16.36
C GLU A 470 -13.06 47.51 15.58
N ALA A 471 -13.48 48.55 16.31
CA ALA A 471 -13.97 49.80 15.77
C ALA A 471 -12.96 50.51 14.84
N HIS A 472 -13.43 51.02 13.70
CA HIS A 472 -12.66 51.80 12.72
C HIS A 472 -11.33 51.20 12.22
N ASN A 473 -11.10 49.88 12.39
CA ASN A 473 -9.95 49.22 11.79
C ASN A 473 -10.27 48.69 10.39
N ASP A 474 -9.47 49.12 9.40
CA ASP A 474 -9.39 48.46 8.11
C ASP A 474 -8.72 47.09 8.27
N HIS A 475 -9.44 46.04 7.92
CA HIS A 475 -8.89 44.68 7.81
C HIS A 475 -7.75 44.67 6.77
N LYS A 476 -6.54 44.24 7.17
CA LYS A 476 -5.44 43.97 6.21
C LYS A 476 -5.83 42.81 5.29
N PRO A 477 -5.70 42.94 3.96
CA PRO A 477 -6.44 42.15 2.99
C PRO A 477 -6.04 40.67 3.06
N VAL A 478 -6.89 39.86 3.67
CA VAL A 478 -6.90 38.42 3.43
C VAL A 478 -8.25 38.20 2.79
N ALA A 479 -8.28 38.18 1.46
CA ALA A 479 -9.45 37.73 0.74
C ALA A 479 -9.69 36.28 1.14
N TYR A 480 -10.77 36.03 1.87
CA TYR A 480 -11.18 34.68 2.21
C TYR A 480 -11.96 34.11 1.02
N LYS A 481 -11.60 32.88 0.64
CA LYS A 481 -12.25 32.09 -0.40
C LYS A 481 -12.18 30.63 0.03
N HIS A 482 -13.32 29.98 0.12
CA HIS A 482 -13.44 28.55 0.40
C HIS A 482 -14.72 28.02 -0.23
N ASP A 483 -14.72 26.75 -0.62
CA ASP A 483 -15.88 26.11 -1.22
C ASP A 483 -17.01 25.98 -0.19
N GLY A 484 -18.18 26.56 -0.51
CA GLY A 484 -19.33 26.55 0.38
C GLY A 484 -20.29 27.73 0.20
N GLU A 485 -21.25 27.81 1.11
CA GLU A 485 -22.19 28.91 1.26
C GLU A 485 -22.01 29.58 2.62
N GLU A 486 -22.11 30.91 2.65
CA GLU A 486 -21.97 31.70 3.86
C GLU A 486 -23.20 32.54 4.12
N PHE A 487 -23.60 32.56 5.39
CA PHE A 487 -24.65 33.41 5.92
C PHE A 487 -24.09 34.27 7.04
N ILE A 488 -24.29 35.58 6.95
CA ILE A 488 -23.84 36.55 7.95
C ILE A 488 -25.05 37.30 8.48
N TYR A 489 -25.17 37.38 9.81
CA TYR A 489 -26.18 38.15 10.51
C TYR A 489 -25.51 39.15 11.46
N VAL A 490 -25.83 40.43 11.32
CA VAL A 490 -25.20 41.49 12.12
C VAL A 490 -25.95 41.67 13.44
N LEU A 491 -25.25 41.45 14.55
CA LEU A 491 -25.80 41.54 15.90
C LEU A 491 -25.65 42.96 16.46
N GLU A 492 -24.46 43.53 16.35
CA GLU A 492 -24.10 44.84 16.92
C GLU A 492 -23.14 45.56 15.97
N GLY A 493 -23.28 46.88 15.84
CA GLY A 493 -22.49 47.70 14.91
C GLY A 493 -22.87 47.53 13.43
N ASP A 494 -22.26 48.34 12.58
CA ASP A 494 -22.47 48.36 11.14
C ASP A 494 -21.34 47.59 10.46
N LEU A 495 -21.68 46.66 9.58
CA LEU A 495 -20.76 45.81 8.85
C LEU A 495 -20.65 46.27 7.39
N GLY A 496 -19.45 46.61 6.95
CA GLY A 496 -19.12 46.68 5.54
C GLY A 496 -18.66 45.32 5.03
N LEU A 497 -19.35 44.76 4.04
CA LEU A 497 -18.99 43.52 3.37
C LEU A 497 -18.69 43.80 1.90
N THR A 498 -17.50 43.45 1.44
CA THR A 498 -17.15 43.46 0.02
C THR A 498 -17.29 42.04 -0.51
N LEU A 499 -18.11 41.82 -1.54
CA LEU A 499 -18.26 40.55 -2.27
C LEU A 499 -17.77 40.75 -3.72
N GLY A 500 -16.58 40.25 -4.03
CA GLY A 500 -15.90 40.53 -5.30
C GLY A 500 -15.64 42.03 -5.47
N THR A 501 -16.39 42.68 -6.37
CA THR A 501 -16.29 44.14 -6.64
C THR A 501 -17.44 44.96 -6.06
N ARG A 502 -18.44 44.31 -5.43
CA ARG A 502 -19.62 44.99 -4.87
C ARG A 502 -19.46 45.20 -3.38
N GLU A 503 -19.75 46.40 -2.91
CA GLU A 503 -19.82 46.71 -1.47
C GLU A 503 -21.26 46.66 -0.98
N HIS A 504 -21.44 46.02 0.16
CA HIS A 504 -22.68 45.92 0.91
C HIS A 504 -22.46 46.52 2.30
N VAL A 505 -23.45 47.25 2.79
CA VAL A 505 -23.48 47.75 4.17
C VAL A 505 -24.66 47.10 4.86
N LEU A 506 -24.39 46.41 5.97
CA LEU A 506 -25.38 45.72 6.77
C LEU A 506 -25.44 46.36 8.16
N LYS A 507 -26.65 46.75 8.56
CA LYS A 507 -26.97 47.30 9.88
C LYS A 507 -27.35 46.19 10.87
N PRO A 508 -27.36 46.47 12.18
CA PRO A 508 -27.87 45.52 13.16
C PRO A 508 -29.25 44.98 12.80
N GLY A 509 -29.41 43.65 12.81
CA GLY A 509 -30.63 42.97 12.42
C GLY A 509 -30.71 42.56 10.95
N GLU A 510 -29.78 43.04 10.10
CA GLU A 510 -29.70 42.67 8.70
C GLU A 510 -28.78 41.47 8.47
N SER A 511 -29.00 40.76 7.38
CA SER A 511 -28.25 39.57 7.01
C SER A 511 -27.99 39.48 5.52
N ILE A 512 -26.99 38.70 5.15
CA ILE A 512 -26.69 38.37 3.77
C ILE A 512 -26.26 36.92 3.64
N HIS A 513 -26.64 36.33 2.51
CA HIS A 513 -26.24 34.98 2.10
C HIS A 513 -25.51 35.08 0.76
N PHE A 514 -24.38 34.39 0.61
CA PHE A 514 -23.62 34.37 -0.63
C PHE A 514 -22.76 33.09 -0.75
N ASN A 515 -22.36 32.78 -1.98
CA ASN A 515 -21.42 31.68 -2.23
C ASN A 515 -20.01 32.11 -1.82
N SER A 516 -19.38 31.32 -0.95
CA SER A 516 -18.10 31.65 -0.32
C SER A 516 -16.88 31.45 -1.22
N ASP A 517 -17.08 30.91 -2.42
CA ASP A 517 -16.09 30.88 -3.49
C ASP A 517 -15.81 32.30 -4.06
N ILE A 518 -16.72 33.25 -3.77
CA ILE A 518 -16.54 34.67 -4.06
C ILE A 518 -15.63 35.27 -3.00
N ALA A 519 -14.51 35.86 -3.44
CA ALA A 519 -13.60 36.58 -2.56
C ALA A 519 -14.34 37.66 -1.78
N HIS A 520 -14.31 37.57 -0.46
CA HIS A 520 -15.07 38.46 0.40
C HIS A 520 -14.23 39.07 1.52
N LYS A 521 -14.64 40.26 1.99
CA LYS A 521 -13.95 41.02 3.04
C LYS A 521 -14.95 41.70 3.98
N LEU A 522 -14.69 41.60 5.28
CA LEU A 522 -15.48 42.21 6.34
C LEU A 522 -14.73 43.41 6.95
N LYS A 523 -15.42 44.53 7.19
CA LYS A 523 -14.92 45.72 7.92
C LYS A 523 -15.99 46.27 8.87
N SER A 524 -15.58 46.77 10.03
CA SER A 524 -16.47 47.54 10.89
C SER A 524 -16.59 48.97 10.36
N LEU A 525 -17.81 49.47 10.22
CA LEU A 525 -18.10 50.87 9.88
C LEU A 525 -18.49 51.70 11.12
N SER A 526 -18.62 51.04 12.27
CA SER A 526 -19.02 51.67 13.53
C SER A 526 -17.83 52.16 14.36
N SER A 527 -18.13 53.08 15.28
CA SER A 527 -17.21 53.60 16.30
C SER A 527 -17.05 52.68 17.51
N LEU A 528 -17.82 51.60 17.57
CA LEU A 528 -17.73 50.50 18.54
C LEU A 528 -17.53 49.17 17.77
N PRO A 529 -17.00 48.11 18.41
CA PRO A 529 -16.78 46.84 17.74
C PRO A 529 -18.05 46.28 17.09
N THR A 530 -17.93 45.85 15.84
CA THR A 530 -19.02 45.19 15.11
C THR A 530 -19.00 43.69 15.41
N ARG A 531 -20.15 43.12 15.79
CA ARG A 531 -20.31 41.69 16.08
C ARG A 531 -21.29 41.05 15.13
N CYS A 532 -20.89 39.92 14.57
CA CYS A 532 -21.67 39.19 13.60
C CYS A 532 -21.70 37.69 13.92
N LEU A 533 -22.87 37.08 13.73
CA LEU A 533 -23.00 35.63 13.63
C LEU A 533 -22.70 35.25 12.18
N VAL A 534 -21.69 34.40 11.98
CA VAL A 534 -21.34 33.86 10.67
C VAL A 534 -21.59 32.36 10.68
N VAL A 535 -22.43 31.90 9.75
CA VAL A 535 -22.72 30.49 9.53
C VAL A 535 -22.13 30.09 8.20
N LEU A 536 -21.35 29.02 8.23
CA LEU A 536 -20.58 28.50 7.13
C LEU A 536 -21.11 27.10 6.78
N TYR A 537 -21.53 26.89 5.54
CA TYR A 537 -21.83 25.57 4.99
C TYR A 537 -20.74 25.16 4.00
N THR A 538 -19.85 24.24 4.36
CA THR A 538 -18.80 23.73 3.46
C THR A 538 -19.20 22.37 2.88
N VAL A 539 -19.18 22.26 1.55
CA VAL A 539 -19.57 21.06 0.79
C VAL A 539 -18.50 19.97 0.93
#